data_AF-A0A9N9IQT8-F1
#
_entry.id   AF-A0A9N9IQT8-F1
#
_cell.length_a   1.000
_cell.length_b   1.000
_cell.length_c   1.000
_cell.angle_alpha   90.00
_cell.angle_beta   90.00
_cell.angle_gamma   90.00
#
_symmetry.space_group_name_H-M   'P 1'
#
loop_
_entity.id
_entity.type
_entity.pdbx_description
1 polymer ?
#
loop_
_entity_poly.entity_id
_entity_poly.type
_entity_poly.pdbx_seq_one_letter_code
_entity_poly.pdbx_strand_id
1 'polypeptide(L)'
;YIYSGSINFNEFSPQIILEILAASDEFILESLIDTIQTYMIEMQSEWLQLNIINPLNIVCKYEHITRLRNHLIELVCKKPHLLFASMDFPLLEESALIYVLKQDDLELEEMKILENVINWGAANSNPKLSQDRTKWTNNDLLVLKRTLHKCIPFIRFFHIHYNDLMSAPFQDILSKKLKNNVRNYHLNPYATERQIQVLPPRMSDKLDSDLISFNEINRVAGWIDYRRKPYAYQENPF
;
A
#
# COMPACT_ATOMS: atom_id res chain seq x y z
N TYR A 1 -6.38 -36.02 5.48
CA TYR A 1 -6.30 -35.58 4.06
C TYR A 1 -5.49 -36.54 3.18
N ILE A 2 -4.15 -36.60 3.26
CA ILE A 2 -3.34 -37.44 2.32
C ILE A 2 -3.83 -38.89 2.20
N TYR A 3 -4.18 -39.53 3.33
CA TYR A 3 -4.68 -40.91 3.34
C TYR A 3 -6.20 -41.04 3.10
N SER A 4 -6.98 -40.00 3.41
CA SER A 4 -8.45 -40.07 3.51
C SER A 4 -9.21 -39.24 2.47
N GLY A 5 -8.54 -38.35 1.75
CA GLY A 5 -9.14 -37.34 0.88
C GLY A 5 -10.00 -36.28 1.60
N SER A 6 -10.09 -36.35 2.93
CA SER A 6 -11.01 -35.55 3.72
C SER A 6 -10.32 -34.84 4.89
N ILE A 7 -10.90 -33.71 5.29
CA ILE A 7 -10.52 -32.92 6.46
C ILE A 7 -11.76 -32.16 6.96
N ASN A 8 -11.96 -32.08 8.27
CA ASN A 8 -13.04 -31.32 8.87
C ASN A 8 -12.47 -30.00 9.42
N PHE A 9 -12.71 -28.88 8.72
CA PHE A 9 -12.17 -27.58 9.13
C PHE A 9 -12.71 -27.08 10.46
N ASN A 10 -13.91 -27.51 10.87
CA ASN A 10 -14.53 -27.05 12.13
C ASN A 10 -13.79 -27.56 13.38
N GLU A 11 -12.87 -28.52 13.23
CA GLU A 11 -12.03 -29.03 14.32
C GLU A 11 -10.78 -28.16 14.54
N PHE A 12 -10.52 -27.18 13.68
CA PHE A 12 -9.31 -26.36 13.70
C PHE A 12 -9.65 -24.88 13.88
N SER A 13 -8.74 -24.13 14.51
CA SER A 13 -8.83 -22.67 14.52
C SER A 13 -8.54 -22.12 13.12
N PRO A 14 -9.04 -20.92 12.76
CA PRO A 14 -8.74 -20.28 11.48
C PRO A 14 -7.23 -20.10 11.24
N GLN A 15 -6.47 -19.88 12.31
CA GLN A 15 -5.01 -19.81 12.26
C GLN A 15 -4.40 -21.15 11.80
N ILE A 16 -4.81 -22.27 12.38
CA ILE A 16 -4.35 -23.60 11.97
C ILE A 16 -4.77 -23.90 10.53
N ILE A 17 -5.97 -23.47 10.12
CA ILE A 17 -6.43 -23.64 8.73
C ILE A 17 -5.53 -22.89 7.74
N LEU A 18 -5.03 -21.70 8.08
CA LEU A 18 -4.04 -20.99 7.26
C LEU A 18 -2.68 -21.70 7.22
N GLU A 19 -2.24 -22.31 8.32
CA GLU A 19 -1.03 -23.13 8.33
C GLU A 19 -1.19 -24.37 7.44
N ILE A 20 -2.35 -25.01 7.48
CA ILE A 20 -2.70 -26.11 6.56
C ILE A 20 -2.72 -25.61 5.12
N LEU A 21 -3.22 -24.41 4.84
CA LEU A 21 -3.21 -23.82 3.50
C LEU A 21 -1.77 -23.63 2.98
N ALA A 22 -0.89 -23.08 3.82
CA ALA A 22 0.53 -22.92 3.49
C ALA A 22 1.19 -24.28 3.20
N ALA A 23 0.97 -25.28 4.06
CA ALA A 23 1.48 -26.63 3.81
C ALA A 23 0.88 -27.24 2.53
N SER A 24 -0.39 -26.98 2.24
CA SER A 24 -1.06 -27.49 1.04
C SER A 24 -0.42 -26.94 -0.24
N ASP A 25 0.05 -25.70 -0.23
CA ASP A 25 0.84 -25.10 -1.33
C ASP A 25 2.18 -25.83 -1.50
N GLU A 26 2.92 -26.06 -0.40
CA GLU A 26 4.21 -26.79 -0.42
C GLU A 26 4.08 -28.24 -0.93
N PHE A 27 2.97 -28.90 -0.61
CA PHE A 27 2.66 -30.26 -1.07
C PHE A 27 1.89 -30.29 -2.41
N ILE A 28 1.62 -29.14 -3.03
CA ILE A 28 0.92 -28.99 -4.32
C ILE A 28 -0.46 -29.71 -4.29
N LEU A 29 -1.21 -29.50 -3.21
CA LEU A 29 -2.54 -30.09 -2.99
C LEU A 29 -3.63 -29.14 -3.51
N GLU A 30 -3.67 -28.92 -4.82
CA GLU A 30 -4.54 -27.90 -5.48
C GLU A 30 -6.00 -27.95 -5.01
N SER A 31 -6.62 -29.14 -4.97
CA SER A 31 -8.01 -29.28 -4.53
C SER A 31 -8.22 -28.88 -3.06
N LEU A 32 -7.23 -29.11 -2.20
CA LEU A 32 -7.29 -28.68 -0.80
C LEU A 32 -7.10 -27.17 -0.68
N ILE A 33 -6.16 -26.59 -1.45
CA ILE A 33 -5.92 -25.14 -1.54
C ILE A 33 -7.21 -24.42 -1.91
N ASP A 34 -7.91 -24.87 -2.96
CA ASP A 34 -9.17 -24.26 -3.39
C ASP A 34 -10.29 -24.37 -2.35
N THR A 35 -10.38 -25.54 -1.70
CA THR A 35 -11.38 -25.78 -0.66
C THR A 35 -11.14 -24.89 0.56
N ILE A 36 -9.90 -24.77 1.03
CA ILE A 36 -9.56 -23.93 2.19
C ILE A 36 -9.77 -22.46 1.87
N GLN A 37 -9.34 -21.97 0.70
CA GLN A 37 -9.55 -20.57 0.32
C GLN A 37 -11.04 -20.20 0.32
N THR A 38 -11.89 -21.07 -0.23
CA THR A 38 -13.33 -20.87 -0.24
C THR A 38 -13.91 -20.86 1.18
N TYR A 39 -13.53 -21.84 2.01
CA TYR A 39 -13.94 -21.90 3.41
C TYR A 39 -13.55 -20.65 4.21
N MET A 40 -12.31 -20.18 4.07
CA MET A 40 -11.82 -19.00 4.79
C MET A 40 -12.61 -17.73 4.41
N ILE A 41 -12.90 -17.55 3.12
CA ILE A 41 -13.67 -16.38 2.65
C ILE A 41 -15.13 -16.45 3.13
N GLU A 42 -15.78 -17.60 3.01
CA GLU A 42 -17.22 -17.71 3.26
C GLU A 42 -17.57 -17.85 4.75
N MET A 43 -16.75 -18.60 5.50
CA MET A 43 -17.06 -18.98 6.89
C MET A 43 -16.24 -18.20 7.92
N GLN A 44 -15.10 -17.62 7.54
CA GLN A 44 -14.17 -16.95 8.46
C GLN A 44 -13.93 -15.47 8.12
N SER A 45 -14.86 -14.84 7.39
CA SER A 45 -14.74 -13.44 6.92
C SER A 45 -14.55 -12.40 8.03
N GLU A 46 -15.23 -12.57 9.17
CA GLU A 46 -15.07 -11.70 10.34
C GLU A 46 -13.69 -11.88 10.98
N TRP A 47 -13.25 -13.12 11.13
CA TRP A 47 -11.92 -13.43 11.67
C TRP A 47 -10.82 -12.87 10.78
N LEU A 48 -10.95 -12.97 9.45
CA LEU A 48 -10.01 -12.38 8.48
C LEU A 48 -9.91 -10.85 8.61
N GLN A 49 -11.04 -10.17 8.83
CA GLN A 49 -11.06 -8.71 9.03
C GLN A 49 -10.32 -8.30 10.31
N LEU A 50 -10.49 -9.05 11.40
CA LEU A 50 -9.86 -8.77 12.69
C LEU A 50 -8.37 -9.14 12.72
N ASN A 51 -7.93 -10.08 11.89
CA ASN A 51 -6.57 -10.64 11.94
C ASN A 51 -5.82 -10.44 10.62
N ILE A 52 -6.05 -9.34 9.88
CA ILE A 52 -5.64 -9.19 8.47
C ILE A 52 -4.14 -9.43 8.20
N ILE A 53 -3.25 -9.16 9.17
CA ILE A 53 -1.79 -9.18 9.00
C ILE A 53 -1.26 -10.56 8.64
N ASN A 54 -1.57 -11.58 9.45
CA ASN A 54 -1.02 -12.93 9.24
C ASN A 54 -1.52 -13.57 7.92
N PRO A 55 -2.85 -13.60 7.65
CA PRO A 55 -3.40 -13.92 6.34
C PRO A 55 -2.68 -13.22 5.18
N LEU A 56 -2.47 -11.89 5.23
CA LEU A 56 -1.76 -11.17 4.16
C LEU A 56 -0.33 -11.68 3.96
N ASN A 57 0.42 -11.89 5.04
CA ASN A 57 1.79 -12.44 4.96
C ASN A 57 1.78 -13.81 4.26
N ILE A 58 0.86 -14.70 4.64
CA ILE A 58 0.76 -16.05 4.06
C ILE A 58 0.39 -15.95 2.58
N VAL A 59 -0.70 -15.28 2.23
CA VAL A 59 -1.20 -15.27 0.84
C VAL A 59 -0.27 -14.52 -0.12
N CYS A 60 0.54 -13.56 0.36
CA CYS A 60 1.52 -12.85 -0.46
C CYS A 60 2.82 -13.63 -0.63
N LYS A 61 3.08 -14.64 0.21
CA LYS A 61 4.25 -15.50 0.14
C LYS A 61 4.07 -16.67 -0.85
N TYR A 62 2.88 -17.25 -0.90
CA TYR A 62 2.59 -18.45 -1.72
C TYR A 62 1.82 -18.09 -2.99
N GLU A 63 2.35 -18.47 -4.15
CA GLU A 63 1.85 -18.00 -5.44
C GLU A 63 0.46 -18.55 -5.79
N HIS A 64 0.19 -19.82 -5.46
CA HIS A 64 -1.06 -20.50 -5.84
C HIS A 64 -2.28 -20.09 -4.99
N ILE A 65 -2.07 -19.40 -3.86
CA ILE A 65 -3.14 -18.87 -3.02
C ILE A 65 -3.70 -17.56 -3.61
N THR A 66 -4.38 -17.66 -4.75
CA THR A 66 -4.84 -16.49 -5.52
C THR A 66 -6.17 -15.92 -5.04
N ARG A 67 -7.16 -16.78 -4.76
CA ARG A 67 -8.53 -16.36 -4.43
C ARG A 67 -8.60 -15.63 -3.10
N LEU A 68 -7.96 -16.19 -2.06
CA LEU A 68 -7.90 -15.54 -0.75
C LEU A 68 -7.03 -14.28 -0.81
N ARG A 69 -5.92 -14.28 -1.55
CA ARG A 69 -5.11 -13.07 -1.77
C ARG A 69 -5.93 -11.94 -2.35
N ASN A 70 -6.63 -12.18 -3.46
CA ASN A 70 -7.42 -11.16 -4.14
C ASN A 70 -8.52 -10.61 -3.22
N HIS A 71 -9.20 -11.50 -2.48
CA HIS A 71 -10.24 -11.09 -1.53
C HIS A 71 -9.69 -10.17 -0.41
N LEU A 72 -8.56 -10.54 0.19
CA LEU A 72 -7.94 -9.74 1.26
C LEU A 72 -7.40 -8.41 0.75
N ILE A 73 -6.81 -8.39 -0.44
CA ILE A 73 -6.31 -7.16 -1.07
C ILE A 73 -7.47 -6.22 -1.40
N GLU A 74 -8.55 -6.71 -2.01
CA GLU A 74 -9.75 -5.91 -2.27
C GLU A 74 -10.33 -5.33 -0.98
N LEU A 75 -10.40 -6.15 0.08
CA LEU A 75 -10.87 -5.72 1.39
C LEU A 75 -9.99 -4.61 1.98
N VAL A 76 -8.66 -4.74 1.91
CA VAL A 76 -7.72 -3.70 2.39
C VAL A 76 -7.81 -2.44 1.55
N CYS A 77 -7.98 -2.55 0.23
CA CYS A 77 -8.10 -1.39 -0.66
C CYS A 77 -9.34 -0.58 -0.35
N LYS A 78 -10.49 -1.23 -0.13
CA LYS A 78 -11.77 -0.60 0.25
C LYS A 78 -11.85 -0.17 1.71
N LYS A 79 -11.09 -0.81 2.60
CA LYS A 79 -11.07 -0.52 4.05
C LYS A 79 -9.62 -0.47 4.57
N PRO A 80 -8.83 0.56 4.21
CA PRO A 80 -7.40 0.60 4.55
C PRO A 80 -7.14 0.63 6.06
N HIS A 81 -8.08 1.13 6.86
CA HIS A 81 -7.98 1.17 8.31
C HIS A 81 -7.82 -0.23 8.94
N LEU A 82 -8.34 -1.30 8.31
CA LEU A 82 -8.15 -2.67 8.81
C LEU A 82 -6.68 -3.05 8.88
N LEU A 83 -5.88 -2.57 7.93
CA LEU A 83 -4.44 -2.81 7.88
C LEU A 83 -3.68 -1.73 8.64
N PHE A 84 -3.83 -0.47 8.22
CA PHE A 84 -2.96 0.62 8.63
C PHE A 84 -3.21 1.14 10.06
N ALA A 85 -4.40 0.90 10.61
CA ALA A 85 -4.70 1.24 12.01
C ALA A 85 -4.47 0.06 12.97
N SER A 86 -4.04 -1.10 12.47
CA SER A 86 -3.77 -2.27 13.30
C SER A 86 -2.51 -2.07 14.15
N MET A 87 -2.59 -2.46 15.42
CA MET A 87 -1.42 -2.51 16.31
C MET A 87 -0.38 -3.53 15.84
N ASP A 88 -0.82 -4.54 15.09
CA ASP A 88 0.03 -5.60 14.52
C ASP A 88 0.61 -5.22 13.16
N PHE A 89 0.33 -4.02 12.64
CA PHE A 89 0.88 -3.55 11.36
C PHE A 89 2.41 -3.69 11.23
N PRO A 90 3.22 -3.44 12.28
CA PRO A 90 4.67 -3.68 12.22
C PRO A 90 5.07 -5.13 11.91
N LEU A 91 4.18 -6.12 12.14
CA LEU A 91 4.40 -7.54 11.85
C LEU A 91 4.12 -7.91 10.39
N LEU A 92 3.61 -6.98 9.58
CA LEU A 92 3.42 -7.20 8.15
C LEU A 92 4.78 -7.37 7.45
N GLU A 93 4.92 -8.39 6.62
CA GLU A 93 6.14 -8.64 5.86
C GLU A 93 6.33 -7.61 4.73
N GLU A 94 7.59 -7.33 4.37
CA GLU A 94 7.95 -6.37 3.31
C GLU A 94 7.26 -6.71 1.97
N SER A 95 7.17 -8.01 1.64
CA SER A 95 6.51 -8.52 0.43
C SER A 95 5.02 -8.18 0.38
N ALA A 96 4.31 -8.40 1.50
CA ALA A 96 2.89 -8.10 1.62
C ALA A 96 2.64 -6.58 1.60
N LEU A 97 3.48 -5.79 2.28
CA LEU A 97 3.42 -4.33 2.22
C LEU A 97 3.60 -3.83 0.78
N ILE A 98 4.61 -4.32 0.06
CA ILE A 98 4.81 -3.99 -1.34
C ILE A 98 3.59 -4.36 -2.19
N TYR A 99 2.98 -5.52 -1.94
CA TYR A 99 1.81 -5.96 -2.68
C TYR A 99 0.63 -4.98 -2.52
N VAL A 100 0.38 -4.52 -1.29
CA VAL A 100 -0.64 -3.51 -0.99
C VAL A 100 -0.28 -2.17 -1.64
N LEU A 101 0.97 -1.73 -1.56
CA LEU A 101 1.41 -0.47 -2.18
C LEU A 101 1.34 -0.49 -3.71
N LYS A 102 1.41 -1.65 -4.35
CA LYS A 102 1.24 -1.74 -5.82
C LYS A 102 -0.19 -1.46 -6.27
N GLN A 103 -1.18 -1.61 -5.39
CA GLN A 103 -2.58 -1.43 -5.76
C GLN A 103 -2.87 0.03 -6.13
N ASP A 104 -3.56 0.20 -7.25
CA ASP A 104 -4.05 1.50 -7.74
C ASP A 104 -5.36 1.88 -7.07
N ASP A 105 -6.16 0.91 -6.60
CA ASP A 105 -7.48 1.10 -5.99
C ASP A 105 -7.44 1.25 -4.45
N LEU A 106 -6.25 1.40 -3.86
CA LEU A 106 -6.11 1.58 -2.40
C LEU A 106 -6.62 2.96 -1.96
N GLU A 107 -7.77 2.99 -1.27
CA GLU A 107 -8.52 4.19 -0.88
C GLU A 107 -7.92 4.94 0.33
N LEU A 108 -6.64 5.33 0.25
CA LEU A 108 -5.95 6.09 1.30
C LEU A 108 -5.08 7.22 0.71
N GLU A 109 -5.09 8.39 1.34
CA GLU A 109 -4.25 9.52 0.94
C GLU A 109 -2.76 9.13 0.90
N GLU A 110 -2.06 9.52 -0.16
CA GLU A 110 -0.64 9.20 -0.36
C GLU A 110 0.24 9.65 0.81
N MET A 111 -0.08 10.78 1.44
CA MET A 111 0.66 11.26 2.61
C MET A 111 0.49 10.30 3.80
N LYS A 112 -0.74 9.82 4.06
CA LYS A 112 -1.01 8.83 5.11
C LYS A 112 -0.33 7.49 4.81
N ILE A 113 -0.33 7.06 3.54
CA ILE A 113 0.39 5.86 3.11
C ILE A 113 1.89 6.02 3.42
N LEU A 114 2.50 7.14 3.03
CA LEU A 114 3.90 7.42 3.31
C LEU A 114 4.19 7.40 4.82
N GLU A 115 3.37 8.06 5.63
CA GLU A 115 3.51 8.05 7.09
C GLU A 115 3.48 6.65 7.69
N ASN A 116 2.54 5.81 7.26
CA ASN A 116 2.45 4.43 7.74
C ASN A 116 3.66 3.61 7.29
N VAL A 117 4.13 3.76 6.05
CA VAL A 117 5.33 3.07 5.57
C VAL A 117 6.56 3.51 6.38
N ILE A 118 6.70 4.79 6.71
CA ILE A 118 7.76 5.27 7.60
C ILE A 118 7.64 4.64 8.99
N ASN A 119 6.45 4.59 9.58
CA ASN A 119 6.23 3.99 10.89
C ASN A 119 6.56 2.49 10.90
N TRP A 120 6.15 1.76 9.86
CA TRP A 120 6.50 0.35 9.66
C TRP A 120 8.01 0.16 9.53
N GLY A 121 8.68 0.99 8.74
CA GLY A 121 10.13 0.95 8.58
C GLY A 121 10.87 1.28 9.87
N ALA A 122 10.38 2.22 10.67
CA ALA A 122 10.96 2.58 11.95
C ALA A 122 10.87 1.41 12.94
N ALA A 123 9.70 0.78 13.05
CA ALA A 123 9.50 -0.39 13.90
C ALA A 123 10.41 -1.58 13.50
N ASN A 124 10.63 -1.78 12.19
CA ASN A 124 11.43 -2.90 11.65
C ASN A 124 12.93 -2.59 11.50
N SER A 125 13.38 -1.34 11.67
CA SER A 125 14.82 -0.97 11.57
C SER A 125 15.52 -0.95 12.92
N ASN A 126 14.92 -0.26 13.90
CA ASN A 126 15.45 -0.18 15.25
C ASN A 126 14.26 0.00 16.21
N PRO A 127 13.86 -1.05 16.97
CA PRO A 127 12.73 -1.00 17.89
C PRO A 127 12.85 0.09 18.99
N LYS A 128 14.06 0.62 19.21
CA LYS A 128 14.31 1.72 20.15
C LYS A 128 14.04 3.10 19.55
N LEU A 129 13.73 3.20 18.26
CA LEU A 129 13.24 4.43 17.67
C LEU A 129 11.91 4.78 18.32
N SER A 130 11.94 5.84 19.12
CA SER A 130 10.73 6.41 19.70
C SER A 130 9.78 6.86 18.59
N GLN A 131 8.48 6.88 18.90
CA GLN A 131 7.48 7.64 18.11
C GLN A 131 7.89 9.11 17.93
N ASP A 132 8.72 9.63 18.84
CA ASP A 132 9.33 10.95 18.71
C ASP A 132 10.39 10.97 17.60
N ARG A 133 9.96 11.40 16.41
CA ARG A 133 10.76 11.55 15.20
C ARG A 133 11.88 12.59 15.32
N THR A 134 11.82 13.48 16.34
CA THR A 134 12.84 14.54 16.53
C THR A 134 14.17 14.02 17.07
N LYS A 135 14.19 12.80 17.63
CA LYS A 135 15.37 12.18 18.24
C LYS A 135 16.15 11.27 17.31
N TRP A 136 15.73 11.13 16.06
CA TRP A 136 16.35 10.22 15.11
C TRP A 136 17.74 10.70 14.72
N THR A 137 18.74 9.83 14.86
CA THR A 137 20.11 10.15 14.45
C THR A 137 20.29 9.96 12.94
N ASN A 138 21.35 10.52 12.38
CA ASN A 138 21.73 10.28 10.98
C ASN A 138 21.94 8.79 10.69
N ASN A 139 22.43 8.01 11.66
CA ASN A 139 22.60 6.57 11.49
C ASN A 139 21.25 5.85 11.42
N ASP A 140 20.29 6.24 12.27
CA ASP A 140 18.94 5.68 12.25
C ASP A 140 18.25 5.95 10.90
N LEU A 141 18.37 7.18 10.39
CA LEU A 141 17.86 7.56 9.07
C LEU A 141 18.47 6.73 7.94
N LEU A 142 19.77 6.41 8.02
CA LEU A 142 20.45 5.56 7.04
C LEU A 142 19.93 4.11 7.08
N VAL A 143 19.69 3.56 8.27
CA VAL A 143 19.12 2.21 8.41
C VAL A 143 17.68 2.20 7.88
N LEU A 144 16.86 3.17 8.29
CA LEU A 144 15.47 3.30 7.83
C LEU A 144 15.39 3.39 6.31
N LYS A 145 16.26 4.18 5.67
CA LYS A 145 16.33 4.29 4.22
C LYS A 145 16.66 2.96 3.53
N ARG A 146 17.52 2.14 4.14
CA ARG A 146 17.82 0.78 3.62
C ARG A 146 16.61 -0.13 3.77
N THR A 147 15.94 -0.13 4.92
CA THR A 147 14.73 -0.91 5.18
C THR A 147 13.61 -0.56 4.20
N LEU A 148 13.41 0.72 3.89
CA LEU A 148 12.33 1.17 3.03
C LEU A 148 12.66 1.15 1.54
N HIS A 149 13.89 0.81 1.16
CA HIS A 149 14.36 0.95 -0.22
C HIS A 149 13.44 0.29 -1.25
N LYS A 150 12.86 -0.88 -0.94
CA LYS A 150 11.96 -1.57 -1.87
C LYS A 150 10.52 -1.06 -1.84
N CYS A 151 10.08 -0.44 -0.74
CA CYS A 151 8.73 0.12 -0.61
C CYS A 151 8.63 1.50 -1.28
N ILE A 152 9.68 2.32 -1.21
CA ILE A 152 9.72 3.70 -1.70
C ILE A 152 9.28 3.84 -3.17
N PRO A 153 9.69 2.99 -4.12
CA PRO A 153 9.25 3.08 -5.52
C PRO A 153 7.73 2.98 -5.73
N PHE A 154 6.98 2.45 -4.77
CA PHE A 154 5.52 2.26 -4.86
C PHE A 154 4.72 3.38 -4.20
N ILE A 155 5.37 4.42 -3.68
CA ILE A 155 4.71 5.63 -3.17
C ILE A 155 4.54 6.63 -4.32
N ARG A 156 3.34 7.20 -4.51
CA ARG A 156 3.09 8.20 -5.56
C ARG A 156 3.46 9.59 -5.07
N PHE A 157 4.76 9.84 -4.89
CA PHE A 157 5.27 11.12 -4.34
C PHE A 157 4.83 12.36 -5.11
N PHE A 158 4.57 12.24 -6.41
CA PHE A 158 4.08 13.34 -7.26
C PHE A 158 2.65 13.79 -6.92
N HIS A 159 1.95 13.02 -6.09
CA HIS A 159 0.60 13.30 -5.61
C HIS A 159 0.57 13.64 -4.12
N ILE A 160 1.74 13.81 -3.50
CA ILE A 160 1.89 14.36 -2.15
C ILE A 160 2.28 15.82 -2.29
N HIS A 161 1.75 16.69 -1.44
CA HIS A 161 2.11 18.09 -1.45
C HIS A 161 3.60 18.30 -1.12
N TYR A 162 4.28 19.16 -1.88
CA TYR A 162 5.71 19.39 -1.73
C TYR A 162 6.10 19.83 -0.31
N ASN A 163 5.33 20.74 0.31
CA ASN A 163 5.68 21.23 1.65
C ASN A 163 5.61 20.13 2.71
N ASP A 164 4.68 19.18 2.55
CA ASP A 164 4.50 18.07 3.48
C ASP A 164 5.69 17.12 3.39
N LEU A 165 6.17 16.85 2.17
CA LEU A 165 7.39 16.06 1.92
C LEU A 165 8.67 16.75 2.41
N MET A 166 8.70 18.09 2.47
CA MET A 166 9.85 18.84 2.97
C MET A 166 9.89 18.93 4.49
N SER A 167 8.85 18.46 5.18
CA SER A 167 8.89 18.34 6.64
C SER A 167 9.78 17.17 7.07
N ALA A 168 10.43 17.31 8.23
CA ALA A 168 11.16 16.20 8.83
C ALA A 168 10.16 15.14 9.34
N PRO A 169 10.46 13.83 9.19
CA PRO A 169 11.71 13.25 8.70
C PRO A 169 11.70 12.89 7.21
N PHE A 170 10.64 13.19 6.47
CA PHE A 170 10.45 12.70 5.09
C PHE A 170 11.57 13.19 4.17
N GLN A 171 11.95 14.47 4.27
CA GLN A 171 13.01 15.03 3.44
C GLN A 171 14.35 14.30 3.54
N ASP A 172 14.66 13.68 4.69
CA ASP A 172 15.95 13.04 4.95
C ASP A 172 16.05 11.64 4.36
N ILE A 173 14.90 10.97 4.23
CA ILE A 173 14.78 9.62 3.68
C ILE A 173 14.86 9.67 2.14
N LEU A 174 14.29 10.72 1.53
CA LEU A 174 14.20 10.87 0.08
C LEU A 174 15.52 11.28 -0.57
N SER A 175 15.78 10.71 -1.75
CA SER A 175 16.96 11.09 -2.54
C SER A 175 16.84 12.54 -3.05
N LYS A 176 17.98 13.24 -3.19
CA LYS A 176 18.01 14.60 -3.78
C LYS A 176 17.36 14.64 -5.18
N LYS A 177 17.57 13.58 -5.97
CA LYS A 177 16.96 13.43 -7.30
C LYS A 177 15.43 13.40 -7.20
N LEU A 178 14.88 12.55 -6.34
CA LEU A 178 13.43 12.45 -6.15
C LEU A 178 12.82 13.77 -5.66
N LYS A 179 13.44 14.42 -4.67
CA LYS A 179 12.98 15.74 -4.18
C LYS A 179 12.92 16.79 -5.28
N ASN A 180 13.97 16.87 -6.12
CA ASN A 180 13.99 17.79 -7.26
C ASN A 180 12.93 17.44 -8.31
N ASN A 181 12.73 16.15 -8.58
CA ASN A 181 11.71 15.70 -9.54
C ASN A 181 10.30 16.08 -9.07
N VAL A 182 9.97 15.84 -7.80
CA VAL A 182 8.68 16.21 -7.21
C VAL A 182 8.49 17.73 -7.25
N ARG A 183 9.51 18.50 -6.84
CA ARG A 183 9.49 19.97 -6.95
C ARG A 183 9.19 20.44 -8.37
N ASN A 184 9.91 19.89 -9.36
CA ASN A 184 9.75 20.26 -10.77
C ASN A 184 8.36 19.86 -11.30
N TYR A 185 7.84 18.71 -10.86
CA TYR A 185 6.50 18.27 -11.20
C TYR A 185 5.45 19.27 -10.71
N HIS A 186 5.52 19.72 -9.45
CA HIS A 186 4.57 20.73 -8.94
C HIS A 186 4.70 22.11 -9.62
N LEU A 187 5.89 22.45 -10.15
CA LEU A 187 6.09 23.68 -10.91
C LEU A 187 5.58 23.57 -12.36
N ASN A 188 5.79 22.42 -12.99
CA ASN A 188 5.39 22.13 -14.38
C ASN A 188 5.27 20.60 -14.61
N PRO A 189 4.06 20.03 -14.43
CA PRO A 189 3.82 18.60 -14.58
C PRO A 189 4.18 18.09 -15.99
N TYR A 190 3.77 18.83 -17.03
CA TYR A 190 3.95 18.45 -18.44
C TYR A 190 5.41 18.27 -18.87
N ALA A 191 6.30 19.12 -18.37
CA ALA A 191 7.73 19.00 -18.68
C ALA A 191 8.36 17.79 -18.00
N THR A 192 7.83 17.42 -16.82
CA THR A 192 8.39 16.37 -15.97
C THR A 192 7.93 14.98 -16.39
N GLU A 193 6.65 14.82 -16.75
CA GLU A 193 6.08 13.55 -17.24
C GLU A 193 6.73 13.05 -18.55
N ARG A 194 7.29 13.96 -19.36
CA ARG A 194 8.06 13.60 -20.56
C ARG A 194 9.40 12.93 -20.26
N GLN A 195 9.88 13.04 -19.03
CA GLN A 195 11.23 12.63 -18.64
C GLN A 195 11.23 11.49 -17.60
N ILE A 196 10.11 11.28 -16.92
CA ILE A 196 9.99 10.38 -15.78
C ILE A 196 8.64 9.68 -15.81
N GLN A 197 8.63 8.37 -15.55
CA GLN A 197 7.39 7.63 -15.32
C GLN A 197 6.79 8.04 -13.98
N VAL A 198 5.61 8.66 -14.03
CA VAL A 198 4.80 9.02 -12.86
C VAL A 198 3.71 7.97 -12.71
N LEU A 199 3.61 7.35 -11.54
CA LEU A 199 2.51 6.43 -11.22
C LEU A 199 1.20 7.22 -11.13
N PRO A 200 0.06 6.67 -11.58
CA PRO A 200 -1.23 7.34 -11.49
C PRO A 200 -1.68 7.50 -10.02
N PRO A 201 -2.58 8.45 -9.72
CA PRO A 201 -3.13 8.63 -8.38
C PRO A 201 -3.99 7.44 -7.95
N ARG A 202 -3.86 7.01 -6.68
CA ARG A 202 -4.70 5.92 -6.12
C ARG A 202 -6.12 6.38 -5.83
N MET A 203 -6.21 7.54 -5.18
CA MET A 203 -7.46 8.26 -5.05
C MET A 203 -7.48 9.28 -6.17
N SER A 204 -8.13 8.95 -7.29
CA SER A 204 -8.78 10.02 -8.03
C SER A 204 -9.91 10.48 -7.12
N ASP A 205 -9.82 11.68 -6.54
CA ASP A 205 -11.00 12.28 -5.93
C ASP A 205 -12.13 12.24 -6.96
N LYS A 206 -13.06 11.29 -6.77
CA LYS A 206 -14.37 11.14 -7.42
C LYS A 206 -14.48 11.76 -8.81
N LEU A 207 -13.73 11.24 -9.77
CA LEU A 207 -14.03 11.48 -11.18
C LEU A 207 -14.46 10.15 -11.77
N ASP A 208 -15.76 9.99 -11.88
CA ASP A 208 -16.44 8.89 -12.55
C ASP A 208 -16.31 9.06 -14.07
N SER A 209 -15.07 9.17 -14.55
CA SER A 209 -14.74 9.56 -15.92
C SER A 209 -13.61 8.69 -16.46
N ASP A 210 -13.98 7.75 -17.33
CA ASP A 210 -13.05 6.96 -18.14
C ASP A 210 -12.44 7.74 -19.32
N LEU A 211 -12.96 8.96 -19.58
CA LEU A 211 -12.65 9.76 -20.76
C LEU A 211 -11.66 10.89 -20.49
N ILE A 212 -11.64 11.41 -19.28
CA ILE A 212 -10.94 12.65 -18.93
C ILE A 212 -10.20 12.47 -17.61
N SER A 213 -8.89 12.71 -17.64
CA SER A 213 -7.99 12.68 -16.49
C SER A 213 -8.08 13.95 -15.64
N PHE A 214 -7.62 13.89 -14.39
CA PHE A 214 -7.58 15.05 -13.49
C PHE A 214 -6.80 16.24 -14.08
N ASN A 215 -5.73 15.98 -14.84
CA ASN A 215 -4.97 17.03 -15.53
C ASN A 215 -5.80 17.76 -16.60
N GLU A 216 -6.66 17.04 -17.31
CA GLU A 216 -7.57 17.62 -18.30
C GLU A 216 -8.68 18.42 -17.62
N ILE A 217 -9.16 17.97 -16.46
CA ILE A 217 -10.16 18.71 -15.67
C ILE A 217 -9.57 20.01 -15.12
N ASN A 218 -8.34 19.98 -14.61
CA ASN A 218 -7.65 21.21 -14.18
C ASN A 218 -7.44 22.20 -15.33
N ARG A 219 -7.30 21.72 -16.58
CA ARG A 219 -7.26 22.59 -17.77
C ARG A 219 -8.63 23.18 -18.06
N VAL A 220 -9.67 22.36 -18.06
CA VAL A 220 -11.05 22.80 -18.31
C VAL A 220 -11.48 23.82 -17.25
N ALA A 221 -11.25 23.53 -15.97
CA ALA A 221 -11.46 24.47 -14.87
C ALA A 221 -10.67 25.78 -15.08
N GLY A 222 -9.39 25.68 -15.47
CA GLY A 222 -8.58 26.85 -15.78
C GLY A 222 -9.15 27.68 -16.93
N TRP A 223 -9.72 27.05 -17.96
CA TRP A 223 -10.39 27.74 -19.06
C TRP A 223 -11.69 28.42 -18.63
N ILE A 224 -12.49 27.76 -17.78
CA ILE A 224 -13.73 28.31 -17.21
C ILE A 224 -13.44 29.60 -16.45
N ASP A 225 -12.35 29.63 -15.67
CA ASP A 225 -11.94 30.80 -14.88
C ASP A 225 -11.00 31.75 -15.64
N TYR A 226 -10.88 31.59 -16.96
CA TYR A 226 -10.03 32.43 -17.82
C TYR A 226 -8.55 32.49 -17.39
N ARG A 227 -8.04 31.45 -16.71
CA ARG A 227 -6.63 31.31 -16.35
C ARG A 227 -5.83 30.89 -17.58
N ARG A 228 -4.65 31.50 -17.78
CA ARG A 228 -3.68 31.07 -18.80
C ARG A 228 -2.99 29.74 -18.49
N LYS A 229 -2.97 29.35 -17.22
CA LYS A 229 -2.37 28.10 -16.75
C LYS A 229 -3.46 27.22 -16.14
N PRO A 230 -3.39 25.89 -16.33
CA PRO A 230 -4.28 24.96 -15.63
C PRO A 230 -4.16 25.12 -14.12
N TYR A 231 -5.21 24.72 -13.40
CA TYR A 231 -5.14 24.61 -11.95
C TYR A 231 -4.06 23.60 -11.52
N ALA A 232 -3.38 23.89 -10.43
CA ALA A 232 -2.67 22.84 -9.69
C ALA A 232 -3.71 21.91 -9.04
N TYR A 233 -3.36 20.65 -8.80
CA TYR A 233 -4.29 19.62 -8.29
C TYR A 233 -5.15 20.12 -7.12
N GLN A 234 -4.55 20.88 -6.21
CA GLN A 234 -5.15 21.33 -4.95
C GLN A 234 -5.75 22.76 -5.03
N GLU A 235 -5.59 23.44 -6.16
CA GLU A 235 -6.09 24.81 -6.36
C GLU A 235 -7.38 24.83 -7.17
N ASN A 236 -7.80 23.70 -7.74
CA ASN A 236 -9.00 23.61 -8.55
C ASN A 236 -10.24 23.83 -7.65
N PRO A 237 -11.06 24.86 -7.91
CA PRO A 237 -12.25 25.14 -7.11
C PRO A 237 -13.44 24.21 -7.42
N PHE A 238 -13.28 23.28 -8.36
CA PHE A 238 -14.28 22.30 -8.81
C PHE A 238 -13.88 20.87 -8.45
#